data_AF-A0A6J0MLW1-F1
#
_entry.id   AF-A0A6J0MLW1-F1
#
_cell.length_a   1.000
_cell.length_b   1.000
_cell.length_c   1.000
_cell.angle_alpha   90.00
_cell.angle_beta   90.00
_cell.angle_gamma   90.00
#
_symmetry.space_group_name_H-M   'P 1'
#
loop_
_entity.id
_entity.type
_entity.pdbx_description
1 polymer ?
#
loop_
_entity_poly.entity_id
_entity_poly.type
_entity_poly.pdbx_seq_one_letter_code
_entity_poly.pdbx_strand_id
1 'polypeptide(L)'
;FVQLLEEELEEFNNFFSLRRRKEYIIRLKELRDRIGKSKDSKEKMMSIRKEIVDLHGEMVLLENYSALNYTGLVKILKKYDKRTGDLMRLPYIQKVLQQPFYTTDLLYKLIKESEAMLDCFFESVAADATTESDESSSVHQAEHKFMESLHMKSTIAALRVLKEIRSKSSTVSVFSLPPLQLNGLDKIPLLEQEAK
;
A
#
# COMPACT_ATOMS: atom_id res chain seq x y z
N PHE A 1 28.38 9.27 -12.17
CA PHE A 1 26.96 9.54 -11.84
C PHE A 1 26.06 8.47 -12.44
N VAL A 2 25.99 8.34 -13.77
CA VAL A 2 25.10 7.37 -14.44
C VAL A 2 25.32 5.93 -13.95
N GLN A 3 26.57 5.46 -13.86
CA GLN A 3 26.85 4.10 -13.36
C GLN A 3 26.27 3.84 -11.96
N LEU A 4 26.47 4.75 -11.01
CA LEU A 4 25.89 4.64 -9.67
C LEU A 4 24.36 4.65 -9.70
N LEU A 5 23.77 5.43 -10.62
CA LEU A 5 22.32 5.49 -10.78
C LEU A 5 21.74 4.20 -11.37
N GLU A 6 22.51 3.50 -12.20
CA GLU A 6 22.15 2.18 -12.75
C GLU A 6 22.25 1.09 -11.67
N GLU A 7 23.29 1.13 -10.83
CA GLU A 7 23.46 0.22 -9.69
C GLU A 7 22.28 0.34 -8.71
N GLU A 8 21.90 1.57 -8.32
CA GLU A 8 20.72 1.83 -7.48
C GLU A 8 19.42 1.36 -8.14
N LEU A 9 19.29 1.55 -9.45
CA LEU A 9 18.11 1.12 -10.20
C LEU A 9 17.97 -0.42 -10.20
N GLU A 10 19.09 -1.13 -10.31
CA GLU A 10 19.14 -2.58 -10.21
C GLU A 10 18.76 -3.05 -8.81
N GLU A 11 19.24 -2.38 -7.74
CA GLU A 11 18.81 -2.68 -6.38
C GLU A 11 17.29 -2.51 -6.20
N PHE A 12 16.71 -1.42 -6.73
CA PHE A 12 15.26 -1.20 -6.67
C PHE A 12 14.48 -2.32 -7.36
N ASN A 13 14.94 -2.70 -8.55
CA ASN A 13 14.33 -3.77 -9.32
C ASN A 13 14.47 -5.13 -8.64
N ASN A 14 15.62 -5.42 -8.04
CA ASN A 14 15.85 -6.65 -7.29
C ASN A 14 14.94 -6.73 -6.08
N PHE A 15 14.86 -5.67 -5.26
CA PHE A 15 13.96 -5.63 -4.11
C PHE A 15 12.48 -5.81 -4.52
N PHE A 16 12.06 -5.18 -5.62
CA PHE A 16 10.68 -5.28 -6.11
C PHE A 16 10.35 -6.61 -6.79
N SER A 17 11.32 -7.22 -7.49
CA SER A 17 11.13 -8.42 -8.33
C SER A 17 11.44 -9.72 -7.60
N LEU A 18 12.15 -9.69 -6.47
CA LEU A 18 12.36 -10.84 -5.60
C LEU A 18 11.00 -11.32 -5.04
N ARG A 19 10.39 -12.28 -5.74
CA ARG A 19 9.25 -13.13 -5.33
C ARG A 19 7.87 -12.51 -5.12
N ARG A 20 7.74 -11.20 -4.85
CA ARG A 20 6.48 -10.66 -4.29
C ARG A 20 5.24 -10.72 -5.20
N ARG A 21 5.33 -10.36 -6.49
CA ARG A 21 4.13 -10.25 -7.35
C ARG A 21 3.39 -11.57 -7.58
N LYS A 22 4.10 -12.66 -7.91
CA LYS A 22 3.47 -13.97 -8.10
C LYS A 22 2.98 -14.55 -6.78
N GLU A 23 3.74 -14.32 -5.71
CA GLU A 23 3.39 -14.75 -4.36
C GLU A 23 2.10 -14.08 -3.87
N TYR A 24 1.92 -12.78 -4.09
CA TYR A 24 0.68 -12.08 -3.71
C TYR A 24 -0.55 -12.60 -4.45
N ILE A 25 -0.42 -12.92 -5.74
CA ILE A 25 -1.53 -13.53 -6.50
C ILE A 25 -1.90 -14.89 -5.91
N ILE A 26 -0.91 -15.72 -5.58
CA ILE A 26 -1.13 -17.06 -5.04
C ILE A 26 -1.77 -16.96 -3.66
N ARG A 27 -1.21 -16.15 -2.75
CA ARG A 27 -1.74 -15.94 -1.40
C ARG A 27 -3.18 -15.41 -1.43
N LEU A 28 -3.48 -14.46 -2.32
CA LEU A 28 -4.81 -13.86 -2.42
C LEU A 28 -5.85 -14.89 -2.91
N LYS A 29 -5.48 -15.76 -3.85
CA LYS A 29 -6.32 -16.88 -4.28
C LYS A 29 -6.55 -17.90 -3.15
N GLU A 30 -5.49 -18.29 -2.44
CA GLU A 30 -5.59 -19.22 -1.32
C GLU A 30 -6.50 -18.69 -0.20
N LEU A 31 -6.39 -17.39 0.11
CA LEU A 31 -7.28 -16.74 1.06
C LEU A 31 -8.73 -16.78 0.60
N ARG A 32 -9.01 -16.48 -0.68
CA ARG A 32 -10.36 -16.57 -1.24
C ARG A 32 -10.95 -17.97 -1.13
N ASP A 33 -10.18 -19.00 -1.46
CA ASP A 33 -10.63 -20.39 -1.35
C ASP A 33 -10.95 -20.78 0.11
N ARG A 34 -10.16 -20.27 1.06
CA ARG A 34 -10.39 -20.48 2.50
C ARG A 34 -11.66 -19.78 2.99
N ILE A 35 -11.99 -18.60 2.47
CA ILE A 35 -13.27 -17.91 2.77
C ILE A 35 -14.44 -18.79 2.36
N GLY A 36 -14.41 -19.35 1.15
CA GLY A 36 -15.47 -20.21 0.64
C GLY A 36 -15.71 -21.46 1.50
N LYS A 37 -14.64 -22.02 2.09
CA LYS A 37 -14.68 -23.24 2.91
C LYS A 37 -15.00 -23.02 4.39
N SER A 38 -14.87 -21.80 4.90
CA SER A 38 -14.89 -21.50 6.34
C SER A 38 -16.09 -20.69 6.80
N LYS A 39 -17.17 -20.63 5.99
CA LYS A 39 -18.38 -19.83 6.28
C LYS A 39 -19.02 -20.11 7.63
N ASP A 40 -18.85 -21.33 8.16
CA ASP A 40 -19.54 -21.75 9.38
C ASP A 40 -18.72 -21.51 10.67
N SER A 41 -17.51 -20.95 10.58
CA SER A 41 -16.61 -20.76 11.73
C SER A 41 -16.12 -19.33 11.88
N LYS A 42 -16.71 -18.60 12.84
CA LYS A 42 -16.39 -17.20 13.16
C LYS A 42 -14.90 -16.99 13.48
N GLU A 43 -14.28 -17.91 14.21
CA GLU A 43 -12.85 -17.83 14.59
C GLU A 43 -11.92 -17.96 13.38
N LYS A 44 -12.17 -18.91 12.48
CA LYS A 44 -11.42 -19.06 11.21
C LYS A 44 -11.61 -17.85 10.31
N MET A 45 -12.82 -17.29 10.28
CA MET A 45 -13.15 -16.09 9.53
C MET A 45 -12.32 -14.88 9.99
N MET A 46 -12.17 -14.72 11.31
CA MET A 46 -11.35 -13.65 11.91
C MET A 46 -9.85 -13.82 11.60
N SER A 47 -9.33 -15.06 11.59
CA SER A 47 -7.93 -15.32 11.19
C SER A 47 -7.69 -14.94 9.73
N ILE A 48 -8.58 -15.36 8.83
CA ILE A 48 -8.48 -15.06 7.39
C ILE A 48 -8.54 -13.55 7.17
N ARG A 49 -9.45 -12.85 7.86
CA ARG A 49 -9.57 -11.39 7.78
C ARG A 49 -8.26 -10.70 8.18
N LYS A 50 -7.59 -11.15 9.24
CA LYS A 50 -6.30 -10.60 9.68
C LYS A 50 -5.23 -10.79 8.62
N GLU A 51 -5.15 -11.99 8.04
CA GLU A 51 -4.19 -12.29 6.96
C GLU A 51 -4.42 -11.43 5.72
N ILE A 52 -5.67 -11.12 5.37
CA ILE A 52 -5.99 -10.21 4.26
C ILE A 52 -5.52 -8.78 4.57
N VAL A 53 -5.71 -8.30 5.79
CA VAL A 53 -5.22 -6.97 6.20
C VAL A 53 -3.69 -6.90 6.15
N ASP A 54 -2.99 -7.93 6.64
CA ASP A 54 -1.53 -7.99 6.59
C ASP A 54 -1.03 -7.99 5.15
N LEU A 55 -1.63 -8.82 4.28
CA LEU A 55 -1.30 -8.88 2.86
C LEU A 55 -1.56 -7.56 2.14
N HIS A 56 -2.70 -6.91 2.41
CA HIS A 56 -3.02 -5.58 1.90
C HIS A 56 -1.95 -4.57 2.30
N GLY A 57 -1.57 -4.56 3.59
CA GLY A 57 -0.56 -3.64 4.09
C GLY A 57 0.83 -3.85 3.47
N GLU A 58 1.25 -5.10 3.28
CA GLU A 58 2.47 -5.40 2.53
C GLU A 58 2.46 -4.83 1.11
N MET A 59 1.33 -4.97 0.40
CA MET A 59 1.18 -4.47 -0.97
C MET A 59 1.20 -2.94 -1.03
N VAL A 60 0.52 -2.26 -0.11
CA VAL A 60 0.54 -0.79 -0.03
C VAL A 60 1.94 -0.28 0.31
N LEU A 61 2.66 -0.94 1.21
CA LEU A 61 4.05 -0.59 1.52
C LEU A 61 4.97 -0.75 0.31
N LEU A 62 4.75 -1.77 -0.52
CA LEU A 62 5.49 -1.98 -1.76
C LEU A 62 5.16 -0.91 -2.82
N GLU A 63 3.91 -0.46 -2.91
CA GLU A 63 3.53 0.67 -3.76
C GLU A 63 4.23 1.97 -3.29
N ASN A 64 4.26 2.19 -1.97
CA ASN A 64 4.95 3.33 -1.38
C ASN A 64 6.46 3.30 -1.66
N TYR A 65 7.10 2.13 -1.57
CA TYR A 65 8.48 1.94 -1.95
C TYR A 65 8.74 2.40 -3.39
N SER A 66 7.91 1.96 -4.33
CA SER A 66 8.01 2.37 -5.74
C SER A 66 7.92 3.89 -5.91
N ALA A 67 6.91 4.51 -5.30
CA ALA A 67 6.65 5.94 -5.38
C ALA A 67 7.78 6.80 -4.79
N LEU A 68 8.32 6.39 -3.63
CA LEU A 68 9.42 7.09 -2.97
C LEU A 68 10.69 7.06 -3.81
N ASN A 69 11.08 5.87 -4.29
CA ASN A 69 12.29 5.71 -5.09
C ASN A 69 12.19 6.44 -6.43
N TYR A 70 11.04 6.38 -7.11
CA TYR A 70 10.81 7.18 -8.32
C TYR A 70 10.96 8.68 -8.05
N THR A 71 10.37 9.18 -6.96
CA THR A 71 10.50 10.60 -6.58
C THR A 71 11.95 10.98 -6.29
N GLY A 72 12.70 10.09 -5.64
CA GLY A 72 14.14 10.23 -5.42
C GLY A 72 14.92 10.37 -6.73
N LEU A 73 14.67 9.47 -7.68
CA LEU A 73 15.28 9.48 -9.02
C LEU A 73 15.00 10.78 -9.77
N VAL A 74 13.73 11.22 -9.82
CA VAL A 74 13.35 12.49 -10.47
C VAL A 74 14.08 13.68 -9.84
N LYS A 75 14.19 13.71 -8.51
CA LYS A 75 14.86 14.79 -7.78
C LYS A 75 16.37 14.82 -8.01
N ILE A 76 17.04 13.67 -7.98
CA ILE A 76 18.50 13.61 -8.19
C ILE A 76 18.86 13.93 -9.63
N LEU A 77 18.08 13.44 -10.61
CA LEU A 77 18.24 13.79 -12.02
C LEU A 77 18.03 15.29 -12.26
N LYS A 78 16.99 15.89 -11.68
CA LYS A 78 16.77 17.35 -11.75
C LYS A 78 17.95 18.12 -11.15
N LYS A 79 18.56 17.62 -10.07
CA LYS A 79 19.73 18.24 -9.44
C LYS A 79 20.97 18.13 -10.33
N TYR A 80 21.19 16.97 -10.95
CA TYR A 80 22.28 16.73 -11.89
C TYR A 80 22.20 17.70 -13.08
N ASP A 81 21.07 17.72 -13.79
CA ASP A 81 20.83 18.61 -14.93
C ASP A 81 21.05 20.09 -14.57
N LYS A 82 20.59 20.52 -13.39
CA LYS A 82 20.78 21.91 -12.94
C LYS A 82 22.25 22.26 -12.66
N ARG A 83 23.07 21.29 -12.27
CA ARG A 83 24.49 21.50 -11.91
C ARG A 83 25.41 21.38 -13.12
N THR A 84 25.12 20.48 -14.05
CA THR A 84 26.01 20.20 -15.20
C THR A 84 25.52 20.80 -16.50
N GLY A 85 24.21 21.01 -16.65
CA GLY A 85 23.58 21.40 -17.92
C GLY A 85 23.27 20.23 -18.85
N ASP A 86 23.55 18.98 -18.45
CA ASP A 86 23.57 17.80 -19.36
C ASP A 86 22.20 17.27 -19.83
N LEU A 87 21.05 17.87 -19.45
CA LEU A 87 19.69 17.48 -19.91
C LEU A 87 19.39 15.96 -19.91
N MET A 88 19.95 15.20 -18.95
CA MET A 88 19.84 13.74 -18.87
C MET A 88 18.54 13.27 -18.22
N ARG A 89 17.81 14.15 -17.53
CA ARG A 89 16.59 13.77 -16.81
C ARG A 89 15.56 13.11 -17.72
N LEU A 90 15.28 13.71 -18.88
CA LEU A 90 14.23 13.22 -19.78
C LEU A 90 14.50 11.79 -20.27
N PRO A 91 15.64 11.50 -20.93
CA PRO A 91 15.91 10.14 -21.43
C PRO A 91 15.99 9.12 -20.30
N TYR A 92 16.54 9.48 -19.13
CA TYR A 92 16.63 8.56 -18.01
C TYR A 92 15.25 8.25 -17.40
N ILE A 93 14.36 9.25 -17.27
CA ILE A 93 13.01 9.00 -16.78
C ILE A 93 12.23 8.10 -17.73
N GLN A 94 12.34 8.28 -19.04
CA GLN A 94 11.71 7.37 -20.01
C GLN A 94 12.14 5.91 -19.81
N LYS A 95 13.42 5.68 -19.53
CA LYS A 95 13.93 4.35 -19.17
C LYS A 95 13.33 3.84 -17.84
N VAL A 96 13.28 4.69 -16.81
CA VAL A 96 12.75 4.35 -15.48
C VAL A 96 11.28 3.95 -15.52
N LEU A 97 10.46 4.59 -16.36
CA LEU A 97 9.03 4.28 -16.47
C LEU A 97 8.76 2.85 -16.97
N GLN A 98 9.73 2.20 -17.60
CA GLN A 98 9.64 0.82 -18.08
C GLN A 98 10.26 -0.20 -17.10
N GLN A 99 10.75 0.26 -15.95
CA GLN A 99 11.43 -0.62 -15.00
C GLN A 99 10.43 -1.39 -14.12
N PRO A 100 10.74 -2.65 -13.78
CA PRO A 100 9.90 -3.47 -12.93
C PRO A 100 9.46 -2.81 -11.63
N PHE A 101 10.33 -2.07 -10.95
CA PHE A 101 9.98 -1.43 -9.68
C PHE A 101 8.92 -0.33 -9.82
N TYR A 102 8.76 0.25 -11.02
CA TYR A 102 7.78 1.30 -11.30
C TYR A 102 6.44 0.75 -11.81
N THR A 103 6.44 -0.42 -12.47
CA THR A 103 5.22 -1.02 -13.02
C THR A 103 4.34 -1.64 -11.92
N THR A 104 3.48 -0.82 -11.31
CA THR A 104 2.62 -1.18 -10.16
C THR A 104 1.17 -1.51 -10.53
N ASP A 105 0.77 -1.52 -11.80
CA ASP A 105 -0.64 -1.70 -12.20
C ASP A 105 -1.30 -2.97 -11.65
N LEU A 106 -0.55 -4.09 -11.66
CA LEU A 106 -1.02 -5.34 -11.10
C LEU A 106 -1.13 -5.28 -9.56
N LEU A 107 -0.19 -4.59 -8.91
CA LEU A 107 -0.19 -4.41 -7.47
C LEU A 107 -1.43 -3.60 -7.04
N TYR A 108 -1.76 -2.53 -7.77
CA TYR A 108 -2.97 -1.74 -7.55
C TYR A 108 -4.25 -2.60 -7.67
N LYS A 109 -4.34 -3.46 -8.69
CA LYS A 109 -5.47 -4.38 -8.85
C LYS A 109 -5.62 -5.33 -7.66
N LEU A 110 -4.51 -5.89 -7.17
CA LEU A 110 -4.53 -6.79 -6.02
C LEU A 110 -4.91 -6.06 -4.73
N ILE A 111 -4.44 -4.81 -4.53
CA ILE A 111 -4.86 -3.96 -3.41
C ILE A 111 -6.38 -3.77 -3.44
N LYS A 112 -6.95 -3.40 -4.59
CA LYS A 112 -8.41 -3.26 -4.75
C LYS A 112 -9.18 -4.55 -4.53
N GLU A 113 -8.63 -5.68 -4.93
CA GLU A 113 -9.25 -6.98 -4.66
C GLU A 113 -9.24 -7.32 -3.17
N SER A 114 -8.16 -7.01 -2.45
CA SER A 114 -8.11 -7.16 -0.99
C SER A 114 -9.08 -6.24 -0.26
N GLU A 115 -9.20 -4.97 -0.68
CA GLU A 115 -10.19 -4.03 -0.14
C GLU A 115 -11.62 -4.60 -0.32
N ALA A 116 -11.98 -5.03 -1.52
CA ALA A 116 -13.30 -5.61 -1.80
C ALA A 116 -13.58 -6.89 -0.98
N MET A 117 -12.56 -7.72 -0.76
CA MET A 117 -12.71 -8.88 0.12
C MET A 117 -13.00 -8.44 1.54
N LEU A 118 -12.29 -7.44 2.08
CA LEU A 118 -12.51 -6.91 3.42
C LEU A 118 -13.89 -6.29 3.59
N ASP A 119 -14.36 -5.52 2.61
CA ASP A 119 -15.68 -4.89 2.63
C ASP A 119 -16.81 -5.93 2.79
N CYS A 120 -16.73 -7.07 2.08
CA CYS A 120 -17.66 -8.18 2.26
C CYS A 120 -17.70 -8.74 3.69
N PHE A 121 -16.58 -8.73 4.43
CA PHE A 121 -16.59 -9.14 5.85
C PHE A 121 -17.29 -8.10 6.73
N PHE A 122 -17.15 -6.80 6.43
CA PHE A 122 -17.82 -5.75 7.21
C PHE A 122 -19.34 -5.78 7.00
N GLU A 123 -19.81 -6.02 5.78
CA GLU A 123 -21.24 -6.18 5.48
C GLU A 123 -21.83 -7.43 6.17
N SER A 124 -21.09 -8.54 6.22
CA SER A 124 -21.52 -9.74 6.95
C SER A 124 -21.68 -9.51 8.46
N VAL A 125 -20.79 -8.72 9.08
CA VAL A 125 -20.87 -8.43 10.52
C VAL A 125 -22.02 -7.47 10.84
N ALA A 126 -22.28 -6.50 9.95
CA ALA A 126 -23.39 -5.57 10.11
C ALA A 126 -24.76 -6.25 10.03
N ALA A 127 -24.90 -7.30 9.20
CA ALA A 127 -26.13 -8.08 9.10
C ALA A 127 -26.41 -8.91 10.38
N ASP A 128 -25.38 -9.54 10.96
CA ASP A 128 -25.51 -10.35 12.18
C ASP A 128 -25.78 -9.50 13.45
N ALA A 129 -25.25 -8.27 13.50
CA ALA A 129 -25.43 -7.36 14.63
C ALA A 129 -26.87 -6.87 14.83
N THR A 130 -27.76 -7.09 13.86
CA THR A 130 -29.18 -6.70 13.95
C THR A 130 -30.01 -7.63 14.86
N THR A 131 -29.44 -8.73 15.37
CA THR A 131 -30.22 -9.79 16.02
C THR A 131 -29.92 -10.07 17.49
N GLU A 132 -28.80 -9.59 18.07
CA GLU A 132 -28.50 -9.88 19.48
C GLU A 132 -27.93 -8.65 20.21
N SER A 133 -28.73 -8.11 21.13
CA SER A 133 -28.35 -7.14 22.15
C SER A 133 -27.49 -7.81 23.24
N ASP A 134 -26.35 -7.18 23.57
CA ASP A 134 -25.52 -7.30 24.80
C ASP A 134 -24.04 -7.76 24.70
N GLU A 135 -23.46 -8.00 23.51
CA GLU A 135 -22.01 -8.34 23.37
C GLU A 135 -21.07 -7.20 22.88
N SER A 136 -21.47 -5.93 22.99
CA SER A 136 -20.72 -4.80 22.42
C SER A 136 -19.29 -4.63 22.97
N SER A 137 -18.99 -5.06 24.18
CA SER A 137 -17.68 -4.82 24.81
C SER A 137 -16.55 -5.75 24.31
N SER A 138 -16.85 -7.00 23.92
CA SER A 138 -15.84 -7.99 23.50
C SER A 138 -15.43 -7.80 22.04
N VAL A 139 -16.39 -7.44 21.18
CA VAL A 139 -16.20 -7.18 19.75
C VAL A 139 -15.29 -5.96 19.54
N HIS A 140 -15.51 -4.88 20.29
CA HIS A 140 -14.65 -3.69 20.23
C HIS A 140 -13.21 -3.96 20.69
N GLN A 141 -13.01 -4.87 21.65
CA GLN A 141 -11.66 -5.23 22.11
C GLN A 141 -10.92 -6.13 21.10
N ALA A 142 -11.65 -7.01 20.40
CA ALA A 142 -11.13 -7.82 19.30
C ALA A 142 -10.83 -6.97 18.06
N GLU A 143 -11.68 -5.99 17.73
CA GLU A 143 -11.45 -4.98 16.68
C GLU A 143 -10.25 -4.09 17.01
N HIS A 144 -10.08 -3.70 18.28
CA HIS A 144 -8.93 -2.91 18.72
C HIS A 144 -7.61 -3.69 18.62
N LYS A 145 -7.59 -4.99 18.97
CA LYS A 145 -6.43 -5.87 18.76
C LYS A 145 -6.17 -6.18 17.27
N PHE A 146 -7.23 -6.27 16.47
CA PHE A 146 -7.17 -6.47 15.02
C PHE A 146 -6.54 -5.26 14.31
N MET A 147 -6.86 -4.05 14.78
CA MET A 147 -6.28 -2.79 14.29
C MET A 147 -4.80 -2.60 14.67
N GLU A 148 -4.25 -3.51 15.48
CA GLU A 148 -2.87 -3.49 15.96
C GLU A 148 -1.90 -4.35 15.13
N SER A 149 -2.30 -4.77 13.93
CA SER A 149 -1.35 -5.34 12.95
C SER A 149 -0.19 -4.37 12.70
N LEU A 150 1.04 -4.89 12.74
CA LEU A 150 2.27 -4.15 12.41
C LEU A 150 2.14 -3.47 11.04
N HIS A 151 1.61 -4.19 10.06
CA HIS A 151 1.44 -3.69 8.70
C HIS A 151 0.37 -2.61 8.62
N MET A 152 -0.69 -2.66 9.43
CA MET A 152 -1.69 -1.58 9.48
C MET A 152 -1.06 -0.24 9.89
N LYS A 153 -0.31 -0.22 11.00
CA LYS A 153 0.36 1.01 11.48
C LYS A 153 1.34 1.55 10.44
N SER A 154 2.18 0.69 9.86
CA SER A 154 3.12 1.07 8.80
C SER A 154 2.41 1.54 7.53
N THR A 155 1.29 0.93 7.16
CA THR A 155 0.49 1.30 5.98
C THR A 155 -0.12 2.68 6.14
N ILE A 156 -0.74 2.96 7.29
CA ILE A 156 -1.31 4.28 7.58
C ILE A 156 -0.23 5.36 7.50
N ALA A 157 0.96 5.11 8.08
CA ALA A 157 2.08 6.02 8.01
C ALA A 157 2.55 6.24 6.55
N ALA A 158 2.70 5.16 5.78
CA ALA A 158 3.09 5.22 4.37
C ALA A 158 2.07 6.01 3.52
N LEU A 159 0.77 5.79 3.71
CA LEU A 159 -0.29 6.52 3.02
C LEU A 159 -0.27 8.02 3.34
N ARG A 160 -0.01 8.39 4.60
CA ARG A 160 0.18 9.80 5.00
C ARG A 160 1.36 10.43 4.27
N VAL A 161 2.51 9.75 4.25
CA VAL A 161 3.71 10.21 3.52
C VAL A 161 3.41 10.38 2.03
N LEU A 162 2.71 9.44 1.40
CA LEU A 162 2.34 9.57 -0.01
C LEU A 162 1.40 10.75 -0.28
N LYS A 163 0.40 10.96 0.59
CA LYS A 163 -0.52 12.11 0.48
C LYS A 163 0.25 13.42 0.56
N GLU A 164 1.23 13.50 1.45
CA GLU A 164 2.10 14.66 1.61
C GLU A 164 3.02 14.89 0.41
N ILE A 165 3.70 13.84 -0.08
CA ILE A 165 4.61 13.94 -1.23
C ILE A 165 3.85 14.37 -2.49
N ARG A 166 2.62 13.89 -2.66
CA ARG A 166 1.77 14.24 -3.80
C ARG A 166 1.14 15.64 -3.67
N SER A 167 0.90 16.15 -2.44
CA SER A 167 0.32 17.49 -2.23
C SER A 167 1.35 18.63 -2.18
N LYS A 168 2.59 18.37 -1.76
CA LYS A 168 3.62 19.41 -1.55
C LYS A 168 4.43 19.80 -2.79
N SER A 169 4.05 19.36 -3.99
CA SER A 169 4.79 19.75 -5.20
C SER A 169 4.39 21.16 -5.64
N SER A 170 5.29 22.15 -5.47
CA SER A 170 5.04 23.55 -5.84
C SER A 170 4.81 23.78 -7.34
N THR A 171 5.08 22.78 -8.18
CA THR A 171 4.72 22.74 -9.60
C THR A 171 4.35 21.31 -9.99
N VAL A 172 3.11 21.08 -10.40
CA VAL A 172 2.70 19.80 -11.02
C VAL A 172 3.40 19.70 -12.38
N SER A 173 4.16 18.63 -12.62
CA SER A 173 4.80 18.37 -13.90
C SER A 173 4.39 16.99 -14.42
N VAL A 174 4.62 16.72 -15.71
CA VAL A 174 4.34 15.42 -16.34
C VAL A 174 5.10 14.26 -15.67
N PHE A 175 6.19 14.54 -14.95
CA PHE A 175 6.97 13.54 -14.20
C PHE A 175 6.56 13.42 -12.72
N SER A 176 5.50 14.11 -12.30
CA SER A 176 4.98 13.98 -10.94
C SER A 176 4.11 12.73 -10.82
N LEU A 177 4.07 12.14 -9.62
CA LEU A 177 3.16 11.04 -9.36
C LEU A 177 1.69 11.51 -9.46
N PRO A 178 0.78 10.67 -9.98
CA PRO A 178 -0.64 11.00 -10.04
C PRO A 178 -1.24 11.10 -8.62
N PRO A 179 -2.33 11.85 -8.41
CA PRO A 179 -3.02 11.92 -7.10
C PRO A 179 -3.44 10.53 -6.60
N LEU A 180 -3.37 10.32 -5.28
CA LEU A 180 -3.92 9.10 -4.65
C LEU A 180 -5.44 9.16 -4.70
N GLN A 181 -6.08 8.19 -5.34
CA GLN A 181 -7.53 7.98 -5.24
C GLN A 181 -7.84 7.22 -3.95
N LEU A 182 -7.85 7.94 -2.84
CA LEU A 182 -8.04 7.42 -1.49
C LEU A 182 -9.48 7.69 -1.03
N ASN A 183 -10.45 7.06 -1.69
CA ASN A 183 -11.85 7.16 -1.27
C ASN A 183 -12.03 6.33 0.02
N GLY A 184 -12.09 6.97 1.19
CA GLY A 184 -12.59 6.34 2.43
C GLY A 184 -11.75 6.53 3.71
N LEU A 185 -10.48 6.90 3.62
CA LEU A 185 -9.56 6.92 4.78
C LEU A 185 -9.42 8.28 5.49
N ASP A 186 -10.09 9.32 4.98
CA ASP A 186 -10.14 10.64 5.61
C ASP A 186 -10.96 10.67 6.93
N LYS A 187 -11.57 9.53 7.31
CA LYS A 187 -12.47 9.42 8.47
C LYS A 187 -11.85 8.79 9.73
N ILE A 188 -10.56 8.41 9.74
CA ILE A 188 -9.95 7.83 10.95
C ILE A 188 -9.52 8.98 11.88
N PRO A 189 -10.21 9.24 13.01
CA PRO A 189 -9.77 10.25 13.96
C PRO A 189 -8.56 9.68 14.70
N LEU A 190 -7.40 10.31 14.53
CA LEU A 190 -6.20 9.91 15.25
C LEU A 190 -6.18 10.62 16.59
N LEU A 191 -6.28 9.85 17.67
CA LEU A 191 -6.09 10.33 19.03
C LEU A 191 -4.59 10.67 19.18
N GLU A 192 -4.29 11.94 19.03
CA GLU A 192 -2.97 12.53 19.19
C GLU A 192 -2.61 12.42 20.68
N GLN A 193 -1.82 11.40 21.05
CA GLN A 193 -1.16 11.40 22.35
C GLN A 193 0.05 12.34 22.26
N GLU A 194 -0.17 13.58 22.66
CA GLU A 194 0.90 14.52 23.02
C GLU A 194 1.67 13.93 24.21
N ALA A 195 2.96 13.66 24.02
CA ALA A 195 3.89 13.45 25.11
C ALA A 195 4.39 14.83 25.59
N LYS A 196 4.10 15.14 26.85
CA LYS A 196 4.74 16.22 27.62
C LYS A 196 5.99 15.70 28.31
#